data_AF-A0A318SWK3-F1
#
_entry.id   AF-A0A318SWK3-F1
#
_cell.length_a   1.000
_cell.length_b   1.000
_cell.length_c   1.000
_cell.angle_alpha   90.00
_cell.angle_beta   90.00
_cell.angle_gamma   90.00
#
_symmetry.space_group_name_H-M   'P 1'
#
loop_
_entity.id
_entity.type
_entity.pdbx_description
1 polymer ?
#
loop_
_entity_poly.entity_id
_entity_poly.type
_entity_poly.pdbx_seq_one_letter_code
_entity_poly.pdbx_strand_id
1 'polypeptide(L)' 'MRESYPSDMSRAQFEIIKPLLESARKKTSPRRVDLYEVFCALLYLLRSG' A
#
# COMPACT_ATOMS: atom_id res chain seq x y z
N MET A 1 7.70 10.61 11.84
CA MET A 1 6.32 11.13 11.74
C MET A 1 5.91 10.98 10.29
N ARG A 2 4.81 10.28 10.01
CA ARG A 2 4.42 9.93 8.64
C ARG A 2 3.73 11.15 8.02
N GLU A 3 4.20 11.61 6.86
CA GLU A 3 3.48 12.64 6.11
C GLU A 3 2.25 11.97 5.49
N SER A 4 1.07 12.47 5.83
CA SER A 4 -0.18 11.96 5.26
C SER A 4 -0.34 12.55 3.87
N TYR A 5 -0.46 11.68 2.87
CA TYR A 5 -0.77 12.12 1.52
C TYR A 5 -2.26 12.48 1.43
N PRO A 6 -2.63 13.52 0.67
CA PRO A 6 -4.03 13.87 0.42
C PRO A 6 -4.81 12.78 -0.36
N SER A 7 -4.13 11.70 -0.74
CA SER A 7 -4.64 10.52 -1.45
C SER A 7 -4.59 9.26 -0.59
N ASP A 8 -4.29 9.39 0.70
CA ASP A 8 -4.25 8.25 1.62
C ASP A 8 -5.62 7.56 1.68
N MET A 9 -5.60 6.25 1.50
CA MET A 9 -6.78 5.40 1.65
C MET A 9 -6.95 5.01 3.12
N SER A 10 -8.20 4.93 3.60
CA SER A 10 -8.48 4.43 4.95
C SER A 10 -7.99 2.99 5.11
N ARG A 11 -7.40 2.66 6.28
CA ARG A 11 -6.87 1.31 6.55
C ARG A 11 -7.92 0.20 6.36
N ALA A 12 -9.17 0.47 6.72
CA ALA A 12 -10.28 -0.48 6.53
C ALA A 12 -10.52 -0.83 5.05
N GLN A 13 -10.36 0.14 4.14
CA GLN A 13 -10.49 -0.11 2.70
C GLN A 13 -9.27 -0.89 2.18
N PHE A 14 -8.08 -0.61 2.71
CA PHE A 14 -6.87 -1.34 2.37
C PHE A 14 -6.91 -2.81 2.81
N GLU A 15 -7.55 -3.13 3.94
CA GLU A 15 -7.68 -4.52 4.40
C GLU A 15 -8.41 -5.43 3.41
N ILE A 16 -9.34 -4.89 2.63
CA ILE A 16 -10.05 -5.61 1.56
C ILE A 16 -9.09 -5.95 0.40
N ILE A 17 -8.14 -5.06 0.10
CA ILE A 17 -7.20 -5.17 -1.02
C ILE A 17 -5.95 -5.97 -0.63
N LYS A 18 -5.56 -5.94 0.64
CA LYS A 18 -4.41 -6.64 1.21
C LYS A 18 -4.32 -8.12 0.78
N PRO A 19 -5.37 -8.96 0.87
CA PRO A 19 -5.27 -10.37 0.46
C PRO A 19 -4.98 -10.55 -1.04
N LEU A 20 -5.46 -9.63 -1.89
CA LEU A 20 -5.17 -9.65 -3.33
C LEU A 20 -3.70 -9.32 -3.63
N LEU A 21 -3.13 -8.34 -2.91
CA LEU A 21 -1.71 -7.99 -3.03
C LEU A 21 -0.80 -9.09 -2.45
N GLU A 22 -1.28 -9.83 -1.46
CA GLU A 22 -0.53 -10.94 -0.86
C GLU A 22 -0.60 -12.22 -1.69
N SER A 23 -1.70 -12.48 -2.40
CA SER A 23 -1.83 -13.64 -3.29
C SER A 23 -1.01 -13.51 -4.57
N ALA A 24 -0.79 -12.28 -5.05
CA ALA A 24 0.01 -12.02 -6.26
C ALA A 24 1.51 -12.35 -6.10
N ARG A 25 2.04 -12.41 -4.88
CA ARG A 25 3.48 -12.57 -4.64
C ARG A 25 3.83 -14.00 -4.20
N LYS A 26 4.82 -14.61 -4.87
CA LYS A 26 5.52 -15.81 -4.35
C LYS A 26 6.35 -15.41 -3.12
N LYS A 27 6.13 -16.05 -1.97
CA LYS A 27 6.82 -15.77 -0.69
C LYS A 27 8.27 -16.24 -0.71
N THR A 28 9.12 -15.60 -1.52
CA THR A 28 10.54 -15.97 -1.68
C THR A 28 11.49 -15.19 -0.77
N SER A 29 11.04 -14.09 -0.14
CA SER A 29 11.84 -13.34 0.84
C SER A 29 10.94 -12.53 1.81
N PRO A 30 11.28 -12.44 3.11
CA PRO A 30 10.54 -11.65 4.10
C PRO A 30 10.47 -10.18 3.70
N ARG A 31 9.32 -9.54 3.95
CA ARG A 31 9.10 -8.14 3.58
C ARG A 31 9.80 -7.23 4.58
N ARG A 32 10.58 -6.27 4.06
CA ARG A 32 11.17 -5.17 4.84
C ARG A 32 10.33 -3.88 4.80
N VAL A 33 9.30 -3.84 3.96
CA VAL A 33 8.48 -2.65 3.71
C VAL A 33 7.01 -2.98 3.95
N ASP A 34 6.29 -2.06 4.56
CA ASP A 34 4.87 -2.18 4.84
C ASP A 34 4.02 -1.89 3.59
N LEU A 35 3.11 -2.81 3.25
CA LEU A 35 2.34 -2.75 2.00
C LEU A 35 1.42 -1.54 1.93
N TYR A 36 0.92 -1.08 3.07
CA TYR A 36 0.02 0.06 3.12
C TYR A 36 0.74 1.35 2.75
N GLU A 37 2.01 1.52 3.15
CA GLU A 37 2.79 2.72 2.74
C GLU A 37 3.09 2.71 1.24
N VAL A 38 3.50 1.55 0.70
CA VAL A 38 3.76 1.44 -0.74
C VAL A 38 2.50 1.74 -1.53
N PHE A 39 1.35 1.21 -1.10
CA PHE A 39 0.10 1.45 -1.79
C PHE A 39 -0.32 2.92 -1.75
N CYS A 40 -0.21 3.58 -0.59
CA CYS A 40 -0.52 5.01 -0.48
C CYS A 40 0.45 5.89 -1.29
N ALA A 41 1.74 5.55 -1.33
CA ALA A 41 2.73 6.25 -2.15
C ALA A 41 2.42 6.10 -3.66
N LEU A 42 1.99 4.91 -4.10
CA LEU A 42 1.56 4.69 -5.49
C LEU A 42 0.29 5.47 -5.82
N LEU A 43 -0.69 5.51 -4.91
CA LEU A 43 -1.91 6.32 -5.08
C LEU A 43 -1.57 7.81 -5.19
N TYR A 44 -0.64 8.30 -4.38
CA TYR A 44 -0.17 9.67 -4.48
C TYR A 44 0.52 9.94 -5.82
N LEU A 45 1.46 9.07 -6.23
CA LEU A 45 2.15 9.21 -7.52
C LEU A 45 1.18 9.21 -8.71
N LEU A 46 0.18 8.31 -8.71
CA LEU A 46 -0.83 8.25 -9.76
C LEU A 46 -1.71 9.52 -9.82
N ARG A 47 -1.96 10.16 -8.67
CA ARG A 47 -2.79 11.36 -8.60
C ARG A 47 -2.02 12.65 -8.88
N SER A 48 -0.74 12.69 -8.54
CA SER A 48 0.14 13.86 -8.69
C SER A 48 1.02 13.82 -9.95
N GLY A 49 0.78 12.86 -10.84
CA GLY A 49 1.56 12.62 -12.07
C GLY A 49 1.89 13.86 -12.89
#